data_AF-A0A497QWR0-F1
#
_entry.id   AF-A0A497QWR0-F1
#
_cell.length_a   1.000
_cell.length_b   1.000
_cell.length_c   1.000
_cell.angle_alpha   90.00
_cell.angle_beta   90.00
_cell.angle_gamma   90.00
#
_symmetry.space_group_name_H-M   'P 1'
#
loop_
_entity.id
_entity.type
_entity.pdbx_description
1 polymer ?
#
loop_
_entity_poly.entity_id
_entity_poly.type
_entity_poly.pdbx_seq_one_letter_code
_entity_poly.pdbx_strand_id
1 'polypeptide(L)' 'MNIKNMVTGFLSAKGYSGLYNLEMECGCAIEDLMPCESMSGDCKAGYKRFCKGCKDIDYDFCEMIEWCIAPKKPDAEK' A
#
# COMPACT_ATOMS: atom_id res chain seq x y z
N MET A 1 -5.99 17.35 -14.50
CA MET A 1 -5.34 16.80 -13.30
C MET A 1 -6.40 16.56 -12.24
N ASN A 2 -6.53 15.36 -11.69
CA ASN A 2 -7.52 14.99 -10.67
C ASN A 2 -6.82 14.51 -9.38
N ILE A 3 -7.59 14.24 -8.32
CA ILE A 3 -7.04 13.80 -7.01
C ILE A 3 -6.20 12.52 -7.17
N LYS A 4 -6.69 11.52 -7.92
CA LYS A 4 -5.94 10.28 -8.19
C LYS A 4 -4.56 10.58 -8.81
N ASN A 5 -4.49 11.44 -9.82
CA ASN A 5 -3.23 11.83 -10.47
C ASN A 5 -2.31 12.62 -9.53
N MET A 6 -2.85 13.48 -8.67
CA MET A 6 -2.06 14.23 -7.68
C MET A 6 -1.43 13.28 -6.64
N VAL A 7 -2.23 12.34 -6.13
CA VAL A 7 -1.78 11.36 -5.14
C VAL A 7 -0.76 10.40 -5.75
N THR A 8 -1.03 9.84 -6.93
CA THR A 8 -0.07 9.01 -7.67
C THR A 8 1.25 9.78 -7.89
N GLY A 9 1.18 11.04 -8.33
CA GLY A 9 2.37 11.88 -8.52
C GLY A 9 3.18 12.07 -7.24
N PHE A 10 2.52 12.34 -6.10
CA PHE A 10 3.17 12.45 -4.80
C PHE A 10 3.82 11.14 -4.36
N LEU A 11 3.09 10.03 -4.45
CA LEU A 11 3.58 8.70 -4.05
C LEU A 11 4.83 8.32 -4.86
N SER A 12 4.77 8.45 -6.20
CA SER A 12 5.92 8.19 -7.07
C SER A 12 7.12 9.08 -6.75
N ALA A 13 6.90 10.40 -6.58
CA ALA A 13 7.98 11.35 -6.29
C ALA A 13 8.67 11.07 -4.94
N LYS A 14 7.97 10.43 -4.00
CA LYS A 14 8.51 10.04 -2.69
C LYS A 14 8.95 8.58 -2.61
N GLY A 15 8.79 7.80 -3.69
CA GLY A 15 9.17 6.39 -3.75
C GLY A 15 8.25 5.44 -2.98
N TYR A 16 7.00 5.85 -2.70
CA TYR A 16 5.98 4.97 -2.15
C TYR A 16 5.34 4.12 -3.26
N SER A 17 4.87 2.93 -2.90
CA SER A 17 4.28 1.98 -3.86
C SER A 17 2.76 1.93 -3.80
N GLY A 18 2.11 2.69 -2.92
CA GLY A 18 0.65 2.67 -2.77
C GLY A 18 0.16 3.32 -1.49
N LEU A 19 -1.13 3.10 -1.22
CA LEU A 19 -1.80 3.50 0.02
C LEU A 19 -2.27 2.26 0.78
N TYR A 20 -2.34 2.37 2.11
CA TYR A 20 -2.92 1.38 2.99
C TYR A 20 -3.77 2.04 4.08
N ASN A 21 -4.71 1.29 4.65
CA ASN A 21 -5.47 1.67 5.82
C ASN A 21 -5.57 0.45 6.74
N LEU A 22 -5.10 0.60 7.99
CA LEU A 22 -5.09 -0.52 8.93
C LEU A 22 -6.49 -0.81 9.50
N GLU A 23 -7.27 0.23 9.80
CA GLU A 23 -8.63 0.07 10.32
C GLU A 23 -9.56 -0.63 9.32
N MET A 24 -9.35 -0.42 8.03
CA MET A 24 -10.10 -1.07 6.94
C MET A 24 -9.40 -2.31 6.37
N GLU A 25 -8.24 -2.68 6.92
CA GLU A 25 -7.49 -3.87 6.51
C GLU A 25 -7.18 -3.93 5.00
N CYS A 26 -6.93 -2.78 4.38
CA CYS A 26 -6.84 -2.67 2.93
C CYS A 26 -5.57 -1.96 2.44
N GLY A 27 -5.18 -2.25 1.21
CA GLY A 27 -4.10 -1.57 0.52
C GLY A 27 -4.30 -1.60 -0.99
N CYS A 28 -3.94 -0.51 -1.65
CA CYS A 28 -3.97 -0.40 -3.10
C CYS A 28 -2.59 0.03 -3.61
N ALA A 29 -2.11 -0.65 -4.65
CA ALA A 29 -0.84 -0.32 -5.26
C ALA A 29 -0.97 0.93 -6.13
N ILE A 30 0.15 1.58 -6.40
CA ILE A 30 0.19 2.78 -7.23
C ILE A 30 -0.28 2.51 -8.67
N GLU A 31 -0.05 1.30 -9.17
CA GLU A 31 -0.51 0.84 -10.49
C GLU A 31 -2.03 0.74 -10.58
N ASP A 32 -2.69 0.46 -9.46
CA ASP A 32 -4.14 0.31 -9.35
C ASP A 32 -4.65 1.06 -8.11
N LEU A 33 -4.39 2.37 -8.08
CA LEU A 33 -4.67 3.22 -6.92
C LEU A 33 -6.17 3.53 -6.83
N MET A 34 -6.78 3.33 -5.65
CA MET A 34 -8.21 3.54 -5.37
C MET A 34 -9.17 2.70 -6.26
N PRO A 35 -9.01 1.37 -6.34
CA PRO A 35 -9.85 0.53 -7.21
C PRO A 35 -11.28 0.36 -6.65
N CYS A 36 -11.45 0.53 -5.35
CA CYS A 36 -12.74 0.46 -4.66
C CYS A 36 -13.53 1.78 -4.66
N GLU A 37 -12.94 2.86 -5.19
CA GLU A 37 -13.48 4.24 -5.14
C GLU A 37 -13.81 4.75 -3.72
N SER A 38 -13.42 4.01 -2.69
CA SER A 38 -13.76 4.24 -1.28
C SER A 38 -12.55 4.76 -0.52
N MET A 39 -11.91 5.81 -1.04
CA MET A 39 -10.75 6.39 -0.37
C MET A 39 -11.17 7.07 0.94
N SER A 40 -10.59 6.60 2.05
CA SER A 40 -10.70 7.26 3.35
C SER A 40 -9.65 8.37 3.49
N GLY A 41 -9.97 9.41 4.26
CA GLY A 41 -9.00 10.43 4.68
C GLY A 41 -7.84 9.87 5.52
N ASP A 42 -8.00 8.67 6.09
CA ASP A 42 -7.01 8.00 6.93
C ASP A 42 -6.07 7.07 6.15
N CYS A 43 -6.17 7.03 4.81
CA CYS A 43 -5.24 6.27 3.98
C CYS A 43 -3.81 6.82 4.10
N LYS A 44 -2.85 5.93 4.37
CA LYS A 44 -1.43 6.25 4.58
C LYS A 44 -0.58 5.73 3.43
N ALA A 45 0.48 6.44 3.08
CA ALA A 45 1.45 6.01 2.07
C ALA A 45 2.32 4.86 2.59
N GLY A 46 2.57 3.86 1.74
CA GLY A 46 3.39 2.71 2.11
C GLY A 46 4.15 2.10 0.94
N TYR A 47 4.76 0.96 1.19
CA TYR A 47 5.61 0.24 0.24
C TYR A 47 5.03 -1.13 -0.05
N LYS A 48 5.15 -1.55 -1.32
CA LYS A 48 4.69 -2.86 -1.79
C LYS A 48 5.65 -3.91 -1.27
N ARG A 49 5.10 -4.98 -0.70
CA ARG A 49 5.84 -6.11 -0.17
C ARG A 49 5.19 -7.39 -0.63
N PHE A 50 5.99 -8.40 -0.99
CA PHE A 50 5.48 -9.74 -1.23
C PHE A 50 5.25 -10.44 0.12
N CYS A 51 4.11 -11.10 0.28
CA CYS A 51 3.64 -11.61 1.57
C CYS A 51 4.48 -12.78 2.14
N LYS A 52 5.47 -13.26 1.39
CA LYS A 52 6.51 -14.18 1.87
C LYS A 52 7.49 -13.46 2.82
N GLY A 53 7.00 -12.92 3.93
CA GLY A 53 7.83 -12.19 4.90
C GLY A 53 7.19 -11.04 5.69
N CYS A 54 5.86 -10.83 5.63
CA CYS A 54 5.22 -9.82 6.50
C CYS A 54 5.03 -10.34 7.94
N LYS A 55 6.14 -10.64 8.64
CA LYS A 55 6.11 -10.99 10.08
C LYS A 55 5.87 -9.80 11.00
N ASP A 56 5.90 -8.59 10.45
CA ASP A 56 5.85 -7.32 11.19
C ASP A 56 4.46 -6.66 11.19
N ILE A 57 3.47 -7.27 10.56
CA ILE A 57 2.11 -6.76 10.47
C ILE A 57 1.18 -7.90 10.82
N ASP A 58 0.47 -7.76 11.93
CA ASP A 58 -0.47 -8.73 12.51
C ASP A 58 -1.76 -8.82 11.67
N TYR A 59 -1.60 -9.11 10.38
CA TYR A 59 -2.70 -9.31 9.45
C TYR A 59 -2.83 -10.80 9.14
N ASP A 60 -3.85 -11.42 9.74
CA ASP A 60 -4.31 -12.78 9.44
C ASP A 60 -4.65 -13.00 7.94
N PHE A 61 -4.73 -11.94 7.14
CA PHE A 61 -5.05 -12.02 5.71
C PHE A 61 -3.84 -12.26 4.78
N CYS A 62 -2.60 -12.23 5.27
CA CYS A 62 -1.40 -12.38 4.43
C CYS A 62 -1.25 -13.79 3.82
N GLU A 63 -1.98 -14.79 4.32
CA GLU A 63 -2.01 -16.14 3.73
C GLU A 63 -2.81 -16.23 2.42
N MET A 64 -3.62 -15.23 2.08
CA MET A 64 -4.53 -15.25 0.92
C MET A 64 -4.14 -14.30 -0.22
N ILE A 65 -3.11 -13.47 -0.04
CA ILE A 65 -2.69 -12.45 -1.02
C ILE A 65 -1.18 -12.48 -1.22
N GLU A 66 -0.74 -12.41 -2.49
CA GLU A 66 0.70 -12.50 -2.84
C GLU A 66 1.50 -11.26 -2.38
N TRP A 67 0.82 -10.12 -2.14
CA TRP A 67 1.46 -8.85 -1.77
C TRP A 67 0.54 -7.93 -0.95
N CYS A 68 1.12 -6.96 -0.23
CA CYS A 68 0.41 -5.90 0.49
C CYS A 68 1.16 -4.56 0.43
N ILE A 69 0.52 -3.46 0.89
CA ILE A 69 1.17 -2.15 1.12
C ILE A 69 1.38 -1.95 2.63
N ALA A 70 2.61 -1.63 3.05
CA ALA A 70 2.99 -1.54 4.46
C ALA A 70 3.81 -0.27 4.78
N PRO A 71 3.84 0.21 6.04
CA PRO A 71 4.57 1.43 6.42
C PRO A 71 6.09 1.32 6.27
N LYS A 72 6.66 0.13 6.51
CA LYS A 72 8.10 -0.08 6.46
C LYS A 72 8.55 -0.39 5.03
N LYS A 73 9.66 0.18 4.58
CA LYS A 73 10.29 -0.20 3.30
C LYS A 73 10.66 -1.69 3.32
N PRO A 74 10.43 -2.47 2.24
CA PRO A 74 11.00 -3.81 2.16
C PRO A 74 12.51 -3.72 2.37
N ASP A 75 13.07 -4.67 3.13
CA ASP A 75 14.52 -4.83 3.15
C ASP A 75 14.95 -5.10 1.71
N ALA A 76 15.96 -4.37 1.23
CA ALA A 76 16.53 -4.67 -0.08
C ALA A 76 17.01 -6.12 -0.01
N GLU A 77 16.37 -7.03 -0.74
CA GLU A 77 16.89 -8.37 -0.96
C GLU A 77 18.34 -8.20 -1.44
N LYS A 78 19.29 -8.64 -0.61
CA LYS A 78 20.72 -8.70 -0.94
C LYS A 78 20.97 -9.79 -1.95
#